data_AF-A0A139QRV2-F1
#
_entry.id   AF-A0A139QRV2-F1
#
_cell.length_a   1.000
_cell.length_b   1.000
_cell.length_c   1.000
_cell.angle_alpha   90.00
_cell.angle_beta   90.00
_cell.angle_gamma   90.00
#
_symmetry.space_group_name_H-M   'P 1'
#
loop_
_entity.id
_entity.type
_entity.pdbx_description
1 polymer ?
#
loop_
_entity_poly.entity_id
_entity_poly.type
_entity_poly.pdbx_seq_one_letter_code
_entity_poly.pdbx_strand_id
1 'polypeptide(L)'
;MRKFLVVLLLPAFIITSRVVSTEKQLPYSSQEIYYLTESDYGFYYKETLETPMVYGETTLYANEDLVKESGKLTPGNTFKIVEWRLNRQGVPVFKLDNHQFILADKRLVYDQSHVQTQNRQVWLEQGFVIYNSPYDAKEISSTLSPYQHVLVDRTLFAEGQEFLHIDQVGWVSKEFVSEEDNRIQKVQEILSNNYQNENYSIYVKQLNTGKEAGVNEDSKLYAASILKLAYLYYAQDKINQGDYTLDSSFKYIPEVNSFPGSYKPEGSGSLPKREDSKDYSLQQLITKVTKESDNVAHNILGYYVTNQSDGAFKEKMSTIMGEDWDVNDKLTSSKMAGKVMEAIYNQNGFVLESLGKTDFDNQRIAKGVSVKVAHKIGDADEYKHDTAIVYTDSPFVLSIFTKNSDYDTIAKIAKDVYEVLK
;
A
#
# COMPACT_ATOMS: atom_id res chain seq x y z
N MET A 1 6.36 -87.90 -26.26
CA MET A 1 4.88 -87.91 -26.24
C MET A 1 4.40 -86.53 -26.68
N ARG A 2 3.82 -86.42 -27.88
CA ARG A 2 3.07 -85.24 -28.34
C ARG A 2 1.61 -85.67 -28.44
N LYS A 3 0.73 -85.06 -27.66
CA LYS A 3 -0.73 -85.25 -27.77
C LYS A 3 -1.33 -83.96 -28.33
N PHE A 4 -2.09 -84.13 -29.40
CA PHE A 4 -2.90 -83.10 -30.04
C PHE A 4 -4.05 -82.68 -29.13
N LEU A 5 -4.40 -81.39 -29.17
CA LEU A 5 -5.77 -80.94 -28.92
C LEU A 5 -6.25 -80.21 -30.18
N VAL A 6 -7.37 -80.69 -30.69
CA VAL A 6 -8.12 -80.19 -31.83
C VAL A 6 -9.03 -79.07 -31.33
N VAL A 7 -8.99 -77.90 -31.97
CA VAL A 7 -10.00 -76.85 -31.78
C VAL A 7 -10.88 -76.82 -33.03
N LEU A 8 -12.14 -77.20 -32.86
CA LEU A 8 -13.20 -77.11 -33.85
C LEU A 8 -13.59 -75.63 -34.05
N LEU A 9 -13.33 -75.08 -35.24
CA LEU A 9 -13.87 -73.79 -35.67
C LEU A 9 -15.20 -74.00 -36.40
N LEU A 10 -16.29 -73.59 -35.76
CA LEU A 10 -17.60 -73.41 -36.40
C LEU A 10 -17.54 -72.13 -37.28
N PRO A 11 -18.00 -72.15 -38.54
CA PRO A 11 -18.13 -70.93 -39.32
C PRO A 11 -19.36 -70.14 -38.85
N ALA A 12 -19.13 -69.05 -38.11
CA ALA A 12 -20.15 -68.03 -37.89
C ALA A 12 -20.32 -67.24 -39.20
N PHE A 13 -21.50 -67.35 -39.82
CA PHE A 13 -21.89 -66.50 -40.95
C PHE A 13 -21.96 -65.04 -40.48
N ILE A 14 -20.96 -64.23 -40.82
CA ILE A 14 -21.02 -62.76 -40.66
C ILE A 14 -21.95 -62.24 -41.75
N ILE A 15 -23.22 -62.05 -41.40
CA ILE A 15 -24.14 -61.25 -42.22
C ILE A 15 -23.73 -59.79 -42.01
N THR A 16 -23.04 -59.20 -42.99
CA THR A 16 -22.81 -57.76 -43.01
C THR A 16 -24.11 -57.07 -43.43
N SER A 17 -24.94 -56.68 -42.47
CA SER A 17 -25.98 -55.69 -42.73
C SER A 17 -25.27 -54.37 -43.07
N ARG A 18 -25.33 -53.96 -44.35
CA ARG A 18 -24.98 -52.58 -44.73
C ARG A 18 -26.01 -51.66 -44.08
N VAL A 19 -25.65 -51.07 -42.95
CA VAL A 19 -26.33 -49.89 -42.44
C VAL A 19 -26.01 -48.77 -43.43
N VAL A 20 -26.95 -48.48 -44.32
CA VAL A 20 -26.89 -47.27 -45.15
C VAL A 20 -27.28 -46.13 -44.21
N SER A 21 -26.35 -45.23 -43.92
CA SER A 21 -26.69 -44.00 -43.19
C SER A 21 -27.76 -43.26 -43.98
N THR A 22 -28.92 -43.03 -43.36
CA THR A 22 -29.96 -42.15 -43.87
C THR A 22 -29.78 -40.72 -43.37
N GLU A 23 -28.64 -40.41 -42.73
CA GLU A 23 -28.31 -39.04 -42.33
C GLU A 23 -28.25 -38.18 -43.59
N LYS A 24 -29.24 -37.31 -43.72
CA LYS A 24 -29.20 -36.22 -44.68
C LYS A 24 -28.00 -35.35 -44.29
N GLN A 25 -26.96 -35.32 -45.12
CA GLN A 25 -25.95 -34.26 -45.03
C GLN A 25 -26.67 -32.94 -45.27
N LEU A 26 -26.91 -32.20 -44.19
CA LEU A 26 -27.38 -30.83 -44.28
C LEU A 26 -26.19 -30.00 -44.79
N PRO A 27 -26.29 -29.37 -45.97
CA PRO A 27 -25.22 -28.51 -46.46
C PRO A 27 -25.22 -27.24 -45.61
N TYR A 28 -24.33 -27.19 -44.61
CA TYR A 28 -24.08 -25.97 -43.86
C TYR A 28 -23.14 -25.06 -44.66
N SER A 29 -23.46 -23.78 -44.69
CA SER A 29 -22.54 -22.73 -45.13
C SER A 29 -21.33 -22.65 -44.21
N SER A 30 -20.21 -22.10 -44.70
CA SER A 30 -19.01 -21.88 -43.88
C SER A 30 -19.31 -21.03 -42.64
N GLN A 31 -20.28 -20.11 -42.73
CA GLN A 31 -20.73 -19.28 -41.61
C GLN A 31 -21.49 -20.09 -40.56
N GLU A 32 -22.41 -20.97 -40.97
CA GLU A 32 -23.11 -21.86 -40.04
C GLU A 32 -22.14 -22.83 -39.36
N ILE A 33 -21.17 -23.38 -40.10
CA ILE A 33 -20.12 -24.22 -39.52
C ILE A 33 -19.35 -23.42 -38.47
N TYR A 34 -18.92 -22.21 -38.80
CA TYR A 34 -18.20 -21.33 -37.88
C TYR A 34 -18.98 -21.05 -36.59
N TYR A 35 -20.26 -20.69 -36.68
CA TYR A 35 -21.11 -20.48 -35.50
C TYR A 35 -21.27 -21.74 -34.63
N LEU A 36 -21.29 -22.93 -35.24
CA LEU A 36 -21.44 -24.21 -34.55
C LEU A 36 -20.14 -24.71 -33.92
N THR A 37 -18.99 -24.33 -34.48
CA THR A 37 -17.67 -24.80 -34.02
C THR A 37 -16.98 -23.83 -33.07
N GLU A 38 -17.27 -22.52 -33.14
CA GLU A 38 -16.60 -21.53 -32.31
C GLU A 38 -17.35 -21.16 -31.04
N SER A 39 -16.66 -21.27 -29.91
CA SER A 39 -17.18 -20.87 -28.60
C SER A 39 -17.41 -19.36 -28.53
N ASP A 40 -18.28 -18.90 -27.63
CA ASP A 40 -18.46 -17.46 -27.36
C ASP A 40 -17.21 -16.82 -26.72
N TYR A 41 -16.30 -17.66 -26.21
CA TYR A 41 -14.97 -17.30 -25.70
C TYR A 41 -13.90 -17.20 -26.80
N GLY A 42 -14.27 -17.23 -28.08
CA GLY A 42 -13.34 -17.05 -29.19
C GLY A 42 -12.79 -15.62 -29.28
N PHE A 43 -11.56 -15.47 -29.77
CA PHE A 43 -10.90 -14.18 -29.99
C PHE A 43 -11.44 -13.39 -31.17
N TYR A 44 -12.29 -13.99 -32.00
CA TYR A 44 -12.85 -13.32 -33.17
C TYR A 44 -14.29 -12.86 -32.94
N TYR A 45 -14.64 -11.73 -33.54
CA TYR A 45 -16.02 -11.27 -33.58
C TYR A 45 -16.86 -12.13 -34.51
N LYS A 46 -18.16 -12.19 -34.21
CA LYS A 46 -19.16 -12.90 -35.02
C LYS A 46 -20.18 -11.96 -35.69
N GLU A 47 -19.99 -10.66 -35.50
CA GLU A 47 -20.86 -9.58 -35.98
C GLU A 47 -20.07 -8.26 -36.09
N THR A 48 -20.66 -7.26 -36.74
CA THR A 48 -20.08 -5.91 -36.88
C THR A 48 -20.12 -5.13 -35.57
N LEU A 49 -19.19 -4.19 -35.41
CA LEU A 49 -19.16 -3.28 -34.26
C LEU A 49 -19.87 -1.96 -34.60
N GLU A 50 -20.49 -1.34 -33.61
CA GLU A 50 -21.20 -0.06 -33.77
C GLU A 50 -20.24 1.11 -33.86
N THR A 51 -19.27 1.18 -32.94
CA THR A 51 -18.28 2.25 -32.81
C THR A 51 -16.86 1.68 -32.76
N PRO A 52 -16.33 1.16 -33.87
CA PRO A 52 -15.08 0.43 -33.87
C PRO A 52 -13.88 1.34 -33.61
N MET A 53 -12.98 0.86 -32.76
CA MET A 53 -11.70 1.47 -32.41
C MET A 53 -10.61 0.42 -32.39
N VAL A 54 -9.34 0.82 -32.51
CA VAL A 54 -8.19 -0.10 -32.37
C VAL A 54 -7.44 0.15 -31.08
N TYR A 55 -6.91 -0.91 -30.46
CA TYR A 55 -6.10 -0.80 -29.23
C TYR A 55 -4.72 -0.19 -29.49
N GLY A 56 -4.14 -0.50 -30.64
CA GLY A 56 -2.80 -0.04 -31.05
C GLY A 56 -2.68 0.03 -32.57
N GLU A 57 -1.44 0.14 -33.05
CA GLU A 57 -1.17 0.15 -34.49
C GLU A 57 -1.63 -1.16 -35.13
N THR A 58 -2.61 -1.09 -36.02
CA THR A 58 -3.26 -2.27 -36.62
C THR A 58 -3.23 -2.20 -38.14
N THR A 59 -2.76 -3.27 -38.79
CA THR A 59 -2.63 -3.34 -40.25
C THR A 59 -3.98 -3.39 -40.97
N LEU A 60 -4.08 -2.64 -42.05
CA LEU A 60 -5.19 -2.69 -43.01
C LEU A 60 -4.77 -3.40 -44.30
N TYR A 61 -5.70 -4.12 -44.90
CA TYR A 61 -5.46 -4.92 -46.10
C TYR A 61 -6.32 -4.47 -47.28
N ALA A 62 -5.77 -4.54 -48.49
CA ALA A 62 -6.49 -4.22 -49.72
C ALA A 62 -7.45 -5.35 -50.16
N ASN A 63 -7.35 -6.53 -49.54
CA ASN A 63 -8.19 -7.69 -49.85
C ASN A 63 -8.58 -8.47 -48.58
N GLU A 64 -9.66 -9.24 -48.69
CA GLU A 64 -10.25 -10.01 -47.59
C GLU A 64 -9.38 -11.18 -47.12
N ASP A 65 -8.49 -11.67 -47.97
CA ASP A 65 -7.57 -12.78 -47.64
C ASP A 65 -6.35 -12.28 -46.84
N LEU A 66 -6.30 -11.00 -46.47
CA LEU A 66 -5.26 -10.38 -45.63
C LEU A 66 -3.84 -10.52 -46.19
N VAL A 67 -3.70 -10.57 -47.52
CA VAL A 67 -2.41 -10.82 -48.20
C VAL A 67 -1.66 -9.53 -48.53
N LYS A 68 -2.39 -8.46 -48.86
CA LYS A 68 -1.80 -7.22 -49.34
C LYS A 68 -2.06 -6.09 -48.36
N GLU A 69 -1.06 -5.73 -47.57
CA GLU A 69 -1.12 -4.55 -46.71
C GLU A 69 -1.37 -3.27 -47.54
N SER A 70 -2.19 -2.38 -47.00
CA SER A 70 -2.66 -1.17 -47.68
C SER A 70 -2.64 0.08 -46.80
N GLY A 71 -2.29 -0.08 -45.52
CA GLY A 71 -2.21 1.01 -44.55
C GLY A 71 -2.20 0.47 -43.13
N LYS A 72 -2.31 1.38 -42.17
CA LYS A 72 -2.42 1.08 -40.75
C LYS A 72 -3.43 2.02 -40.09
N LEU A 73 -4.11 1.52 -39.07
CA LEU A 73 -4.90 2.30 -38.13
C LEU A 73 -4.12 2.48 -36.83
N THR A 74 -4.37 3.60 -36.17
CA THR A 74 -3.91 3.91 -34.82
C THR A 74 -5.12 4.28 -33.97
N PRO A 75 -5.03 4.26 -32.62
CA PRO A 75 -6.17 4.55 -31.74
C PRO A 75 -6.85 5.90 -31.97
N GLY A 76 -6.18 6.87 -32.61
CA GLY A 76 -6.77 8.16 -32.97
C GLY A 76 -7.54 8.18 -34.30
N ASN A 77 -7.50 7.10 -35.08
CA ASN A 77 -8.20 7.04 -36.36
C ASN A 77 -9.64 6.56 -36.20
N THR A 78 -10.58 7.31 -36.76
CA THR A 78 -11.98 6.88 -36.89
C THR A 78 -12.17 6.09 -38.18
N PHE A 79 -12.91 4.98 -38.12
CA PHE A 79 -13.26 4.17 -39.28
C PHE A 79 -14.65 3.54 -39.09
N LYS A 80 -15.24 3.01 -40.17
CA LYS A 80 -16.55 2.37 -40.12
C LYS A 80 -16.49 0.96 -40.69
N ILE A 81 -17.02 0.01 -39.94
CA ILE A 81 -17.24 -1.36 -40.42
C ILE A 81 -18.59 -1.39 -41.15
N VAL A 82 -18.58 -1.88 -42.40
CA VAL A 82 -19.80 -2.03 -43.20
C VAL A 82 -20.29 -3.47 -43.27
N GLU A 83 -19.39 -4.44 -43.05
CA GLU A 83 -19.70 -5.85 -43.21
C GLU A 83 -18.74 -6.69 -42.35
N TRP A 84 -19.26 -7.73 -41.72
CA TRP A 84 -18.50 -8.85 -41.16
C TRP A 84 -18.66 -10.06 -42.07
N ARG A 85 -17.58 -10.80 -42.35
CA ARG A 85 -17.65 -12.04 -43.13
C ARG A 85 -16.44 -12.94 -42.89
N LEU A 86 -16.54 -14.19 -43.36
CA LEU A 86 -15.42 -15.13 -43.41
C LEU A 86 -14.69 -14.99 -44.75
N ASN A 87 -13.36 -14.95 -44.71
CA ASN A 87 -12.55 -15.07 -45.92
C ASN A 87 -12.49 -16.54 -46.42
N ARG A 88 -11.73 -16.79 -47.49
CA ARG A 88 -11.65 -18.13 -48.11
C ARG A 88 -11.04 -19.21 -47.20
N GLN A 89 -10.31 -18.80 -46.16
CA GLN A 89 -9.69 -19.68 -45.18
C GLN A 89 -10.58 -19.86 -43.94
N GLY A 90 -11.78 -19.28 -43.91
CA GLY A 90 -12.67 -19.32 -42.75
C GLY A 90 -12.27 -18.35 -41.63
N VAL A 91 -11.41 -17.36 -41.92
CA VAL A 91 -10.98 -16.36 -40.93
C VAL A 91 -11.96 -15.18 -40.94
N PRO A 92 -12.47 -14.75 -39.77
CA PRO A 92 -13.33 -13.58 -39.67
C PRO A 92 -12.61 -12.26 -40.01
N VAL A 93 -13.22 -11.48 -40.89
CA VAL A 93 -12.71 -10.17 -41.31
C VAL A 93 -13.82 -9.13 -41.35
N PHE A 94 -13.45 -7.88 -41.07
CA PHE A 94 -14.30 -6.71 -41.28
C PHE A 94 -13.95 -6.03 -42.59
N LYS A 95 -14.97 -5.72 -43.38
CA LYS A 95 -14.85 -4.80 -44.52
C LYS A 95 -15.16 -3.39 -44.04
N LEU A 96 -14.29 -2.45 -44.41
CA LEU A 96 -14.43 -1.04 -44.12
C LEU A 96 -15.17 -0.30 -45.24
N ASP A 97 -15.73 0.86 -44.94
CA ASP A 97 -16.45 1.73 -45.91
C ASP A 97 -15.57 2.17 -47.10
N ASN A 98 -14.27 2.31 -46.87
CA ASN A 98 -13.28 2.60 -47.89
C ASN A 98 -12.82 1.35 -48.68
N HIS A 99 -13.51 0.21 -48.53
CA HIS A 99 -13.24 -1.08 -49.18
C HIS A 99 -11.94 -1.78 -48.75
N GLN A 100 -11.26 -1.29 -47.70
CA GLN A 100 -10.17 -2.03 -47.04
C GLN A 100 -10.71 -3.08 -46.09
N PHE A 101 -9.82 -3.95 -45.60
CA PHE A 101 -10.14 -5.06 -44.70
C PHE A 101 -9.25 -5.02 -43.47
N ILE A 102 -9.80 -5.46 -42.34
CA ILE A 102 -9.10 -5.65 -41.07
C ILE A 102 -9.54 -6.98 -40.46
N LEU A 103 -8.64 -7.65 -39.75
CA LEU A 103 -8.96 -8.89 -39.06
C LEU A 103 -10.00 -8.61 -37.96
N ALA A 104 -11.06 -9.42 -37.89
CA ALA A 104 -12.13 -9.23 -36.91
C ALA A 104 -11.75 -9.85 -35.55
N ASP A 105 -10.64 -9.40 -34.97
CA ASP A 105 -10.02 -9.94 -33.76
C ASP A 105 -10.19 -8.98 -32.56
N LYS A 106 -10.72 -9.50 -31.46
CA LYS A 106 -10.96 -8.80 -30.18
C LYS A 106 -9.67 -8.25 -29.56
N ARG A 107 -8.50 -8.75 -29.93
CA ARG A 107 -7.20 -8.24 -29.47
C ARG A 107 -6.74 -6.99 -30.22
N LEU A 108 -7.28 -6.77 -31.42
CA LEU A 108 -6.89 -5.68 -32.31
C LEU A 108 -7.91 -4.55 -32.30
N VAL A 109 -9.19 -4.90 -32.30
CA VAL A 109 -10.32 -3.99 -32.45
C VAL A 109 -11.28 -4.16 -31.26
N TYR A 110 -11.89 -3.07 -30.82
CA TYR A 110 -12.95 -3.07 -29.82
C TYR A 110 -14.10 -2.14 -30.21
N ASP A 111 -15.26 -2.35 -29.58
CA ASP A 111 -16.39 -1.44 -29.70
C ASP A 111 -16.36 -0.40 -28.58
N GLN A 112 -16.23 0.87 -28.95
CA GLN A 112 -16.17 2.00 -28.01
C GLN A 112 -17.46 2.16 -27.20
N SER A 113 -18.59 1.66 -27.68
CA SER A 113 -19.89 1.69 -26.99
C SER A 113 -19.88 0.88 -25.69
N HIS A 114 -18.99 -0.10 -25.58
CA HIS A 114 -18.81 -0.95 -24.39
C HIS A 114 -17.73 -0.43 -23.43
N VAL A 115 -17.02 0.64 -23.82
CA VAL A 115 -15.95 1.23 -23.02
C VAL A 115 -16.49 2.40 -22.21
N GLN A 116 -16.25 2.38 -20.90
CA GLN A 116 -16.62 3.50 -20.04
C GLN A 116 -15.43 4.44 -19.89
N THR A 117 -15.60 5.71 -20.28
CA THR A 117 -14.59 6.75 -20.03
C THR A 117 -14.68 7.23 -18.59
N GLN A 118 -13.53 7.36 -17.94
CA GLN A 118 -13.41 7.88 -16.59
C GLN A 118 -12.13 8.70 -16.47
N ASN A 119 -11.95 9.34 -15.31
CA ASN A 119 -10.72 10.06 -15.00
C ASN A 119 -10.50 9.93 -13.50
N ARG A 120 -9.84 8.83 -13.11
CA ARG A 120 -9.59 8.52 -11.70
C ARG A 120 -8.20 7.94 -11.53
N GLN A 121 -7.66 8.07 -10.34
CA GLN A 121 -6.37 7.51 -10.01
C GLN A 121 -6.55 6.24 -9.17
N VAL A 122 -5.69 5.25 -9.43
CA VAL A 122 -5.64 3.99 -8.70
C VAL A 122 -4.18 3.63 -8.41
N TRP A 123 -3.96 2.78 -7.42
CA TRP A 123 -2.65 2.24 -7.09
C TRP A 123 -2.47 0.87 -7.75
N LEU A 124 -1.29 0.61 -8.30
CA LEU A 124 -0.94 -0.71 -8.82
C LEU A 124 -0.61 -1.67 -7.68
N GLU A 125 -1.11 -2.88 -7.75
CA GLU A 125 -0.75 -3.96 -6.82
C GLU A 125 0.52 -4.69 -7.28
N GLN A 126 1.15 -5.39 -6.35
CA GLN A 126 2.29 -6.26 -6.65
C GLN A 126 1.88 -7.35 -7.66
N GLY A 127 2.72 -7.55 -8.68
CA GLY A 127 2.49 -8.57 -9.71
C GLY A 127 1.53 -8.16 -10.82
N PHE A 128 1.16 -6.87 -10.91
CA PHE A 128 0.37 -6.38 -12.03
C PHE A 128 1.02 -6.69 -13.38
N VAL A 129 0.17 -6.89 -14.38
CA VAL A 129 0.58 -7.14 -15.76
C VAL A 129 -0.11 -6.12 -16.66
N ILE A 130 0.63 -5.58 -17.63
CA ILE A 130 0.08 -4.66 -18.63
C ILE A 130 -0.10 -5.40 -19.94
N TYR A 131 -1.26 -5.22 -20.55
CA TYR A 131 -1.62 -5.77 -21.85
C TYR A 131 -1.88 -4.66 -22.86
N ASN A 132 -1.68 -4.94 -24.15
CA ASN A 132 -2.14 -4.02 -25.20
C ASN A 132 -3.67 -4.04 -25.34
N SER A 133 -4.29 -5.21 -25.12
CA SER A 133 -5.74 -5.39 -25.04
C SER A 133 -6.12 -6.36 -23.91
N PRO A 134 -7.35 -6.28 -23.38
CA PRO A 134 -7.85 -7.24 -22.38
C PRO A 134 -7.89 -8.71 -22.82
N TYR A 135 -7.74 -8.98 -24.11
CA TYR A 135 -7.79 -10.32 -24.69
C TYR A 135 -6.40 -10.88 -25.02
N ASP A 136 -5.32 -10.12 -24.78
CA ASP A 136 -3.96 -10.56 -25.08
C ASP A 136 -3.47 -11.62 -24.11
N ALA A 137 -2.83 -12.65 -24.64
CA ALA A 137 -2.15 -13.67 -23.84
C ALA A 137 -0.73 -13.24 -23.43
N LYS A 138 -0.22 -12.14 -24.00
CA LYS A 138 1.15 -11.65 -23.77
C LYS A 138 1.13 -10.26 -23.18
N GLU A 139 1.93 -10.08 -22.15
CA GLU A 139 2.20 -8.79 -21.56
C GLU A 139 3.01 -7.89 -22.49
N ILE A 140 2.89 -6.58 -22.27
CA ILE A 140 3.77 -5.56 -22.84
C ILE A 140 4.67 -4.99 -21.77
N SER A 141 5.87 -4.57 -22.17
CA SER A 141 6.81 -3.92 -21.25
C SER A 141 6.27 -2.55 -20.84
N SER A 142 6.38 -2.23 -19.56
CA SER A 142 6.08 -0.90 -19.02
C SER A 142 7.20 -0.46 -18.08
N THR A 143 7.33 0.85 -17.87
CA THR A 143 8.21 1.43 -16.85
C THR A 143 7.49 1.60 -15.51
N LEU A 144 6.24 1.15 -15.40
CA LEU A 144 5.45 1.25 -14.18
C LEU A 144 6.01 0.30 -13.13
N SER A 145 5.86 0.68 -11.87
CA SER A 145 6.28 -0.14 -10.72
C SER A 145 5.10 -0.47 -9.82
N PRO A 146 5.16 -1.57 -9.05
CA PRO A 146 4.17 -1.84 -8.01
C PRO A 146 4.04 -0.67 -7.03
N TYR A 147 2.85 -0.50 -6.47
CA TYR A 147 2.53 0.59 -5.52
C TYR A 147 2.70 1.99 -6.12
N GLN A 148 2.70 2.11 -7.44
CA GLN A 148 2.66 3.38 -8.13
C GLN A 148 1.21 3.81 -8.35
N HIS A 149 0.92 5.08 -8.11
CA HIS A 149 -0.36 5.67 -8.47
C HIS A 149 -0.39 6.01 -9.96
N VAL A 150 -1.45 5.60 -10.65
CA VAL A 150 -1.61 5.74 -12.10
C VAL A 150 -2.98 6.33 -12.45
N LEU A 151 -3.05 7.01 -13.60
CA LEU A 151 -4.29 7.57 -14.12
C LEU A 151 -5.01 6.55 -14.99
N VAL A 152 -6.28 6.31 -14.68
CA VAL A 152 -7.17 5.46 -15.46
C VAL A 152 -8.16 6.33 -16.22
N ASP A 153 -8.13 6.21 -17.54
CA ASP A 153 -8.98 6.95 -18.48
C ASP A 153 -10.19 6.12 -18.97
N ARG A 154 -10.10 4.78 -18.94
CA ARG A 154 -11.14 3.89 -19.45
C ARG A 154 -11.28 2.59 -18.64
N THR A 155 -12.46 1.98 -18.67
CA THR A 155 -12.68 0.57 -18.30
C THR A 155 -13.39 -0.22 -19.38
N LEU A 156 -13.16 -1.53 -19.38
CA LEU A 156 -13.82 -2.49 -20.25
C LEU A 156 -14.01 -3.81 -19.51
N PHE A 157 -15.19 -4.43 -19.64
CA PHE A 157 -15.44 -5.77 -19.13
C PHE A 157 -15.15 -6.80 -20.24
N ALA A 158 -14.21 -7.71 -19.99
CA ALA A 158 -13.76 -8.72 -20.95
C ALA A 158 -13.38 -10.01 -20.21
N GLU A 159 -13.63 -11.16 -20.82
CA GLU A 159 -13.27 -12.48 -20.26
C GLU A 159 -13.75 -12.71 -18.80
N GLY A 160 -14.91 -12.14 -18.45
CA GLY A 160 -15.51 -12.30 -17.12
C GLY A 160 -14.92 -11.39 -16.03
N GLN A 161 -14.02 -10.47 -16.37
CA GLN A 161 -13.42 -9.52 -15.44
C GLN A 161 -13.38 -8.09 -16.00
N GLU A 162 -13.18 -7.12 -15.10
CA GLU A 162 -13.03 -5.72 -15.47
C GLU A 162 -11.55 -5.39 -15.68
N PHE A 163 -11.25 -4.68 -16.75
CA PHE A 163 -9.93 -4.14 -17.07
C PHE A 163 -9.96 -2.62 -17.05
N LEU A 164 -8.86 -2.02 -16.60
CA LEU A 164 -8.65 -0.58 -16.53
C LEU A 164 -7.55 -0.22 -17.52
N HIS A 165 -7.79 0.81 -18.34
CA HIS A 165 -6.77 1.35 -19.21
C HIS A 165 -5.99 2.45 -18.47
N ILE A 166 -4.67 2.32 -18.46
CA ILE A 166 -3.74 3.32 -17.97
C ILE A 166 -3.32 4.19 -19.15
N ASP A 167 -3.53 5.49 -19.03
CA ASP A 167 -3.29 6.44 -20.13
C ASP A 167 -1.89 6.26 -20.73
N GLN A 168 -1.83 6.17 -22.06
CA GLN A 168 -0.63 5.95 -22.87
C GLN A 168 0.19 4.68 -22.55
N VAL A 169 -0.29 3.78 -21.69
CA VAL A 169 0.45 2.58 -21.29
C VAL A 169 -0.22 1.31 -21.77
N GLY A 170 -1.48 1.06 -21.40
CA GLY A 170 -2.18 -0.18 -21.75
C GLY A 170 -3.20 -0.61 -20.70
N TRP A 171 -3.66 -1.85 -20.75
CA TRP A 171 -4.71 -2.39 -19.89
C TRP A 171 -4.15 -3.23 -18.75
N VAL A 172 -4.74 -3.09 -17.57
CA VAL A 172 -4.45 -3.89 -16.38
C VAL A 172 -5.74 -4.49 -15.85
N SER A 173 -5.69 -5.73 -15.35
CA SER A 173 -6.84 -6.35 -14.68
C SER A 173 -7.17 -5.61 -13.39
N LYS A 174 -8.46 -5.41 -13.09
CA LYS A 174 -8.93 -4.77 -11.85
C LYS A 174 -8.45 -5.47 -10.59
N GLU A 175 -8.13 -6.76 -10.64
CA GLU A 175 -7.61 -7.48 -9.49
C GLU A 175 -6.22 -6.99 -9.04
N PHE A 176 -5.47 -6.34 -9.95
CA PHE A 176 -4.13 -5.81 -9.69
C PHE A 176 -4.12 -4.29 -9.50
N VAL A 177 -5.26 -3.70 -9.15
CA VAL A 177 -5.35 -2.29 -8.80
C VAL A 177 -6.11 -2.09 -7.50
N SER A 178 -5.81 -0.99 -6.81
CA SER A 178 -6.48 -0.59 -5.58
C SER A 178 -6.90 0.87 -5.64
N GLU A 179 -8.10 1.15 -5.13
CA GLU A 179 -8.58 2.53 -4.98
C GLU A 179 -7.92 3.25 -3.80
N GLU A 180 -7.30 2.50 -2.89
CA GLU A 180 -6.64 3.03 -1.70
C GLU A 180 -5.13 2.89 -1.80
N ASP A 181 -4.40 3.81 -1.16
CA ASP A 181 -2.95 3.70 -1.03
C ASP A 181 -2.56 2.35 -0.39
N ASN A 182 -1.78 1.58 -1.14
CA ASN A 182 -1.32 0.23 -0.81
C ASN A 182 0.19 0.18 -0.51
N ARG A 183 0.90 1.31 -0.51
CA ARG A 183 2.35 1.39 -0.28
C ARG A 183 2.76 0.84 1.08
N ILE A 184 1.87 0.83 2.06
CA ILE A 184 2.10 0.20 3.37
C ILE A 184 2.44 -1.30 3.26
N GLN A 185 1.92 -2.00 2.24
CA GLN A 185 2.29 -3.38 1.98
C GLN A 185 3.78 -3.48 1.61
N LYS A 186 4.28 -2.55 0.79
CA LYS A 186 5.70 -2.47 0.46
C LYS A 186 6.57 -2.16 1.67
N VAL A 187 6.09 -1.29 2.57
CA VAL A 187 6.75 -1.05 3.86
C VAL A 187 6.85 -2.35 4.65
N GLN A 188 5.75 -3.11 4.78
CA GLN A 188 5.77 -4.40 5.47
C GLN A 188 6.78 -5.38 4.85
N GLU A 189 6.83 -5.48 3.51
CA GLU A 189 7.82 -6.33 2.83
C GLU A 189 9.27 -5.95 3.20
N ILE A 190 9.59 -4.65 3.16
CA ILE A 190 10.94 -4.15 3.49
C ILE A 190 11.27 -4.44 4.95
N LEU A 191 10.34 -4.19 5.87
CA LEU A 191 10.53 -4.45 7.30
C LEU A 191 10.76 -5.93 7.57
N SER A 192 9.90 -6.81 7.04
CA SER A 192 10.02 -8.26 7.21
C SER A 192 11.31 -8.82 6.62
N ASN A 193 11.73 -8.35 5.43
CA ASN A 193 12.90 -8.90 4.75
C ASN A 193 14.22 -8.40 5.32
N ASN A 194 14.28 -7.14 5.76
CA ASN A 194 15.55 -6.50 6.11
C ASN A 194 15.73 -6.29 7.62
N TYR A 195 14.65 -6.28 8.40
CA TYR A 195 14.64 -5.79 9.77
C TYR A 195 13.97 -6.74 10.78
N GLN A 196 13.61 -7.96 10.37
CA GLN A 196 13.14 -9.01 11.28
C GLN A 196 14.26 -9.46 12.23
N ASN A 197 14.33 -8.81 13.41
CA ASN A 197 15.35 -9.04 14.43
C ASN A 197 14.73 -8.87 15.82
N GLU A 198 14.98 -9.80 16.75
CA GLU A 198 14.43 -9.75 18.12
C GLU A 198 14.83 -8.50 18.92
N ASN A 199 15.91 -7.82 18.53
CA ASN A 199 16.36 -6.59 19.16
C ASN A 199 15.66 -5.34 18.62
N TYR A 200 14.83 -5.46 17.59
CA TYR A 200 14.10 -4.36 16.97
C TYR A 200 12.61 -4.51 17.19
N SER A 201 11.96 -3.41 17.56
CA SER A 201 10.51 -3.24 17.52
C SER A 201 10.23 -1.99 16.68
N ILE A 202 9.55 -2.18 15.55
CA ILE A 202 9.31 -1.13 14.56
C ILE A 202 7.82 -1.08 14.26
N TYR A 203 7.24 0.11 14.32
CA TYR A 203 5.84 0.36 14.01
C TYR A 203 5.71 1.54 13.04
N VAL A 204 4.90 1.36 12.01
CA VAL A 204 4.58 2.37 11.00
C VAL A 204 3.07 2.46 10.84
N LYS A 205 2.54 3.67 10.78
CA LYS A 205 1.13 3.91 10.45
C LYS A 205 0.96 5.09 9.52
N GLN A 206 0.36 4.88 8.35
CA GLN A 206 -0.09 5.97 7.50
C GLN A 206 -1.29 6.66 8.16
N LEU A 207 -1.23 7.99 8.32
CA LEU A 207 -2.28 8.75 9.00
C LEU A 207 -3.51 8.93 8.11
N ASN A 208 -3.33 9.04 6.79
CA ASN A 208 -4.44 9.25 5.85
C ASN A 208 -5.32 7.99 5.67
N THR A 209 -4.71 6.81 5.62
CA THR A 209 -5.42 5.53 5.39
C THR A 209 -5.66 4.74 6.68
N GLY A 210 -4.93 5.05 7.75
CA GLY A 210 -4.94 4.27 8.99
C GLY A 210 -4.24 2.90 8.87
N LYS A 211 -3.66 2.56 7.72
CA LYS A 211 -3.00 1.27 7.52
C LYS A 211 -1.66 1.21 8.27
N GLU A 212 -1.36 0.03 8.79
CA GLU A 212 -0.20 -0.21 9.65
C GLU A 212 0.77 -1.22 9.01
N ALA A 213 2.04 -1.13 9.37
CA ALA A 213 3.08 -2.14 9.13
C ALA A 213 4.03 -2.18 10.33
N GLY A 214 4.67 -3.32 10.57
CA GLY A 214 5.57 -3.45 11.70
C GLY A 214 6.39 -4.75 11.73
N VAL A 215 7.40 -4.75 12.59
CA VAL A 215 8.10 -5.96 13.03
C VAL A 215 8.27 -5.90 14.54
N ASN A 216 7.82 -6.96 15.23
CA ASN A 216 7.82 -7.06 16.69
C ASN A 216 7.22 -5.79 17.35
N GLU A 217 6.23 -5.16 16.72
CA GLU A 217 5.70 -3.85 17.10
C GLU A 217 5.04 -3.84 18.48
N ASP A 218 4.61 -5.01 18.96
CA ASP A 218 4.02 -5.24 20.28
C ASP A 218 5.06 -5.67 21.34
N SER A 219 6.30 -5.97 20.94
CA SER A 219 7.37 -6.32 21.89
C SER A 219 7.74 -5.12 22.76
N LYS A 220 7.65 -5.30 24.08
CA LYS A 220 7.98 -4.26 25.06
C LYS A 220 9.48 -4.25 25.34
N LEU A 221 10.08 -3.07 25.23
CA LEU A 221 11.47 -2.79 25.57
C LEU A 221 11.52 -1.65 26.61
N TYR A 222 12.66 -1.48 27.26
CA TYR A 222 12.86 -0.35 28.17
C TYR A 222 12.84 0.96 27.38
N ALA A 223 11.80 1.77 27.58
CA ALA A 223 11.44 2.91 26.75
C ALA A 223 12.43 4.09 26.81
N ALA A 224 13.30 4.12 27.81
CA ALA A 224 14.11 5.28 28.16
C ALA A 224 13.25 6.57 28.17
N SER A 225 13.65 7.61 27.43
CA SER A 225 12.92 8.90 27.38
C SER A 225 11.73 8.93 26.42
N ILE A 226 11.37 7.83 25.74
CA ILE A 226 10.14 7.76 24.93
C ILE A 226 8.91 7.88 25.83
N LEU A 227 8.96 7.36 27.05
CA LEU A 227 7.86 7.40 28.01
C LEU A 227 7.38 8.82 28.33
N LYS A 228 8.25 9.82 28.16
CA LYS A 228 7.91 11.24 28.35
C LYS A 228 6.81 11.72 27.40
N LEU A 229 6.59 11.04 26.25
CA LEU A 229 5.46 11.31 25.36
C LEU A 229 4.11 11.22 26.08
N ALA A 230 3.93 10.25 26.98
CA ALA A 230 2.69 10.11 27.73
C ALA A 230 2.38 11.34 28.59
N TYR A 231 3.41 11.86 29.25
CA TYR A 231 3.32 13.05 30.11
C TYR A 231 3.11 14.33 29.29
N LEU A 232 3.79 14.43 28.14
CA LEU A 232 3.60 15.52 27.18
C LEU A 232 2.16 15.55 26.63
N TYR A 233 1.65 14.40 26.18
CA TYR A 233 0.26 14.27 25.75
C TYR A 233 -0.71 14.76 26.83
N TYR A 234 -0.52 14.29 28.06
CA TYR A 234 -1.41 14.63 29.17
C TYR A 234 -1.34 16.12 29.54
N ALA A 235 -0.15 16.74 29.47
CA ALA A 235 0.00 18.18 29.66
C ALA A 235 -0.78 18.98 28.60
N GLN A 236 -0.71 18.57 27.33
CA GLN A 236 -1.50 19.20 26.28
C GLN A 236 -3.00 18.95 26.46
N ASP A 237 -3.40 17.76 26.90
CA ASP A 237 -4.80 17.41 27.20
C ASP A 237 -5.38 18.34 28.28
N LYS A 238 -4.57 18.62 29.31
CA LYS A 238 -4.95 19.55 30.40
C LYS A 238 -4.99 21.01 29.97
N ILE A 239 -4.11 21.43 29.06
CA ILE A 239 -4.22 22.75 28.42
C ILE A 239 -5.53 22.84 27.62
N ASN A 240 -5.85 21.82 26.82
CA ASN A 240 -7.05 21.81 25.99
C ASN A 240 -8.35 21.80 26.81
N GLN A 241 -8.33 21.24 28.01
CA GLN A 241 -9.44 21.26 28.98
C GLN A 241 -9.58 22.60 29.72
N GLY A 242 -8.58 23.49 29.63
CA GLY A 242 -8.55 24.75 30.36
C GLY A 242 -8.08 24.65 31.81
N ASP A 243 -7.60 23.47 32.24
CA ASP A 243 -7.07 23.24 33.60
C ASP A 243 -5.74 24.00 33.80
N TYR A 244 -4.96 24.14 32.74
CA TYR A 244 -3.69 24.88 32.71
C TYR A 244 -3.59 25.77 31.48
N THR A 245 -2.72 26.77 31.57
CA THR A 245 -2.27 27.57 30.43
C THR A 245 -0.76 27.41 30.26
N LEU A 246 -0.19 27.87 29.16
CA LEU A 246 1.26 27.86 28.94
C LEU A 246 2.03 28.65 30.03
N ASP A 247 1.39 29.65 30.63
CA ASP A 247 1.94 30.49 31.70
C ASP A 247 1.75 29.90 33.11
N SER A 248 0.98 28.80 33.25
CA SER A 248 0.85 28.08 34.52
C SER A 248 2.24 27.66 35.02
N SER A 249 2.53 27.94 36.29
CA SER A 249 3.90 27.86 36.81
C SER A 249 4.01 26.89 37.99
N PHE A 250 5.12 26.15 38.03
CA PHE A 250 5.34 25.05 38.96
C PHE A 250 6.71 25.15 39.64
N LYS A 251 6.75 24.89 40.95
CA LYS A 251 7.96 25.06 41.75
C LYS A 251 8.87 23.84 41.70
N TYR A 252 10.17 24.05 41.55
CA TYR A 252 11.14 22.95 41.67
C TYR A 252 11.51 22.70 43.15
N ILE A 253 10.87 21.71 43.76
CA ILE A 253 11.08 21.23 45.14
C ILE A 253 11.65 19.79 45.16
N PRO A 254 12.26 19.32 46.25
CA PRO A 254 12.86 17.97 46.31
C PRO A 254 11.91 16.83 45.91
N GLU A 255 10.65 16.92 46.30
CA GLU A 255 9.61 15.89 46.12
C GLU A 255 9.34 15.58 44.65
N VAL A 256 9.54 16.54 43.74
CA VAL A 256 9.32 16.31 42.31
C VAL A 256 10.27 15.25 41.74
N ASN A 257 11.42 15.01 42.39
CA ASN A 257 12.37 13.99 41.97
C ASN A 257 12.07 12.61 42.58
N SER A 258 10.97 12.45 43.31
CA SER A 258 10.64 11.23 44.07
C SER A 258 9.16 10.85 43.95
N PHE A 259 8.74 10.41 42.76
CA PHE A 259 7.42 9.81 42.53
C PHE A 259 7.48 8.68 41.47
N PRO A 260 6.48 7.78 41.40
CA PRO A 260 6.39 6.76 40.36
C PRO A 260 6.44 7.33 38.94
N GLY A 261 7.46 6.96 38.17
CA GLY A 261 7.70 7.50 36.82
C GLY A 261 8.63 8.71 36.73
N SER A 262 9.15 9.19 37.86
CA SER A 262 10.25 10.16 37.87
C SER A 262 11.54 9.58 37.28
N TYR A 263 12.40 10.46 36.80
CA TYR A 263 13.76 10.16 36.36
C TYR A 263 14.74 10.68 37.40
N LYS A 264 15.91 10.05 37.46
CA LYS A 264 17.05 10.65 38.15
C LYS A 264 17.32 12.04 37.55
N PRO A 265 17.52 13.10 38.38
CA PRO A 265 17.77 14.45 37.87
C PRO A 265 18.96 14.51 36.92
N GLU A 266 19.98 13.67 37.16
CA GLU A 266 21.15 13.53 36.31
C GLU A 266 20.81 13.10 34.88
N GLY A 267 21.71 13.35 33.93
CA GLY A 267 21.51 13.07 32.51
C GLY A 267 21.01 14.29 31.73
N SER A 268 20.25 14.04 30.67
CA SER A 268 19.86 15.04 29.67
C SER A 268 19.09 16.23 30.25
N GLY A 269 19.22 17.37 29.57
CA GLY A 269 18.56 18.62 29.93
C GLY A 269 19.44 19.62 30.65
N SER A 270 19.09 20.90 30.52
CA SER A 270 19.81 22.04 31.07
C SER A 270 19.25 22.60 32.38
N LEU A 271 18.11 22.11 32.88
CA LEU A 271 17.63 22.52 34.20
C LEU A 271 18.60 22.08 35.31
N PRO A 272 18.66 22.84 36.43
CA PRO A 272 19.50 22.50 37.57
C PRO A 272 19.22 21.08 38.06
N LYS A 273 20.27 20.31 38.36
CA LYS A 273 20.15 18.92 38.82
C LYS A 273 19.80 18.79 40.31
N ARG A 274 19.70 19.93 40.99
CA ARG A 274 19.25 20.09 42.36
C ARG A 274 18.17 21.15 42.39
N GLU A 275 17.21 20.97 43.29
CA GLU A 275 16.13 21.92 43.53
C GLU A 275 16.68 23.32 43.79
N ASP A 276 16.07 24.32 43.14
CA ASP A 276 16.43 25.73 43.30
C ASP A 276 15.27 26.58 43.83
N SER A 277 14.16 25.93 44.18
CA SER A 277 12.93 26.57 44.68
C SER A 277 12.32 27.62 43.74
N LYS A 278 12.75 27.67 42.47
CA LYS A 278 12.18 28.57 41.47
C LYS A 278 10.94 27.98 40.82
N ASP A 279 10.15 28.87 40.26
CA ASP A 279 8.97 28.53 39.49
C ASP A 279 9.31 28.48 37.98
N TYR A 280 8.81 27.45 37.31
CA TYR A 280 8.97 27.21 35.88
C TYR A 280 7.61 27.12 35.21
N SER A 281 7.42 27.87 34.12
CA SER A 281 6.18 27.84 33.33
C SER A 281 5.99 26.50 32.60
N LEU A 282 4.74 26.12 32.36
CA LEU A 282 4.40 24.92 31.60
C LEU A 282 5.00 24.95 30.19
N GLN A 283 5.04 26.13 29.56
CA GLN A 283 5.72 26.34 28.28
C GLN A 283 7.21 25.96 28.34
N GLN A 284 7.93 26.43 29.37
CA GLN A 284 9.35 26.09 29.56
C GLN A 284 9.52 24.60 29.80
N LEU A 285 8.69 24.00 30.65
CA LEU A 285 8.78 22.56 30.96
C LEU A 285 8.56 21.71 29.71
N ILE A 286 7.48 21.95 28.95
CA ILE A 286 7.22 21.25 27.67
C ILE A 286 8.40 21.43 26.72
N THR A 287 8.88 22.66 26.54
CA THR A 287 10.01 22.95 25.65
C THR A 287 11.27 22.18 26.04
N LYS A 288 11.60 22.14 27.33
CA LYS A 288 12.80 21.42 27.84
C LYS A 288 12.65 19.91 27.69
N VAL A 289 11.46 19.36 27.95
CA VAL A 289 11.18 17.92 27.80
C VAL A 289 11.27 17.50 26.33
N THR A 290 10.75 18.29 25.39
CA THR A 290 10.78 17.92 23.96
C THR A 290 12.16 18.13 23.36
N LYS A 291 12.75 19.33 23.52
CA LYS A 291 13.97 19.72 22.79
C LYS A 291 15.23 19.11 23.34
N GLU A 292 15.35 19.03 24.66
CA GLU A 292 16.57 18.63 25.35
C GLU A 292 16.41 17.26 26.03
N SER A 293 15.20 16.67 25.99
CA SER A 293 14.85 15.47 26.75
C SER A 293 15.12 15.63 28.25
N ASP A 294 14.90 16.83 28.81
CA ASP A 294 15.27 17.18 30.17
C ASP A 294 14.57 16.30 31.23
N ASN A 295 15.35 15.71 32.15
CA ASN A 295 14.83 14.85 33.22
C ASN A 295 14.12 15.63 34.33
N VAL A 296 14.66 16.79 34.70
CA VAL A 296 14.09 17.63 35.77
C VAL A 296 12.81 18.29 35.29
N ALA A 297 12.78 18.78 34.06
CA ALA A 297 11.55 19.36 33.49
C ALA A 297 10.42 18.30 33.41
N HIS A 298 10.77 17.08 33.04
CA HIS A 298 9.83 15.94 33.06
C HIS A 298 9.32 15.67 34.48
N ASN A 299 10.21 15.65 35.46
CA ASN A 299 9.86 15.40 36.85
C ASN A 299 8.89 16.46 37.40
N ILE A 300 9.17 17.74 37.17
CA ILE A 300 8.27 18.84 37.60
C ILE A 300 6.89 18.67 36.93
N LEU A 301 6.87 18.41 35.62
CA LEU A 301 5.62 18.20 34.87
C LEU A 301 4.85 16.98 35.40
N GLY A 302 5.49 15.83 35.57
CA GLY A 302 4.84 14.62 36.07
C GLY A 302 4.39 14.74 37.53
N TYR A 303 5.10 15.50 38.36
CA TYR A 303 4.68 15.71 39.74
C TYR A 303 3.37 16.51 39.80
N TYR A 304 3.30 17.65 39.12
CA TYR A 304 2.15 18.56 39.23
C TYR A 304 1.03 18.28 38.25
N VAL A 305 1.35 18.01 36.97
CA VAL A 305 0.34 17.94 35.90
C VAL A 305 -0.33 16.57 35.85
N THR A 306 0.42 15.50 36.09
CA THR A 306 -0.13 14.12 36.16
C THR A 306 -0.44 13.69 37.59
N ASN A 307 -0.33 14.62 38.55
CA ASN A 307 -0.53 14.37 39.97
C ASN A 307 0.25 13.14 40.45
N GLN A 308 1.56 13.12 40.17
CA GLN A 308 2.48 12.04 40.52
C GLN A 308 2.11 10.69 39.87
N SER A 309 1.67 10.75 38.61
CA SER A 309 1.24 9.58 37.83
C SER A 309 0.05 8.86 38.48
N ASP A 310 -1.00 9.61 38.81
CA ASP A 310 -2.19 9.06 39.45
C ASP A 310 -3.00 8.10 38.57
N GLY A 311 -4.09 7.57 39.13
CA GLY A 311 -4.96 6.62 38.43
C GLY A 311 -5.60 7.19 37.17
N ALA A 312 -5.99 8.47 37.18
CA ALA A 312 -6.63 9.12 36.03
C ALA A 312 -5.66 9.28 34.87
N PHE A 313 -4.41 9.67 35.16
CA PHE A 313 -3.34 9.68 34.17
C PHE A 313 -3.10 8.28 33.59
N LYS A 314 -2.96 7.26 34.44
CA LYS A 314 -2.70 5.89 34.00
C LYS A 314 -3.83 5.35 33.11
N GLU A 315 -5.09 5.51 33.52
CA GLU A 315 -6.26 5.05 32.77
C GLU A 315 -6.37 5.73 31.39
N LYS A 316 -6.18 7.05 31.34
CA LYS A 316 -6.16 7.82 30.10
C LYS A 316 -5.06 7.30 29.16
N MET A 317 -3.87 7.06 29.69
CA MET A 317 -2.75 6.58 28.88
C MET A 317 -2.92 5.12 28.45
N SER A 318 -3.44 4.23 29.30
CA SER A 318 -3.77 2.84 28.91
C SER A 318 -4.78 2.83 27.76
N THR A 319 -5.78 3.71 27.79
CA THR A 319 -6.78 3.84 26.72
C THR A 319 -6.13 4.21 25.37
N ILE A 320 -5.18 5.16 25.39
CA ILE A 320 -4.50 5.62 24.16
C ILE A 320 -3.52 4.57 23.65
N MET A 321 -2.73 3.98 24.54
CA MET A 321 -1.77 2.92 24.19
C MET A 321 -2.49 1.63 23.75
N GLY A 322 -3.73 1.43 24.19
CA GLY A 322 -4.54 0.24 23.97
C GLY A 322 -4.15 -0.96 24.83
N GLU A 323 -3.28 -0.74 25.82
CA GLU A 323 -2.80 -1.75 26.76
C GLU A 323 -2.41 -1.10 28.09
N ASP A 324 -2.39 -1.90 29.15
CA ASP A 324 -1.86 -1.46 30.44
C ASP A 324 -0.33 -1.27 30.40
N TRP A 325 0.12 -0.34 31.25
CA TRP A 325 1.51 0.04 31.39
C TRP A 325 1.85 0.37 32.84
N ASP A 326 3.11 0.12 33.23
CA ASP A 326 3.64 0.53 34.52
C ASP A 326 4.69 1.63 34.34
N VAL A 327 4.45 2.76 35.01
CA VAL A 327 5.36 3.91 35.04
C VAL A 327 6.71 3.60 35.67
N ASN A 328 6.79 2.59 36.55
CA ASN A 328 8.00 2.19 37.25
C ASN A 328 8.88 1.29 36.39
N ASP A 329 8.27 0.35 35.67
CA ASP A 329 9.00 -0.58 34.80
C ASP A 329 9.55 0.13 33.56
N LYS A 330 8.89 1.22 33.15
CA LYS A 330 9.22 2.01 31.95
C LYS A 330 9.33 1.14 30.69
N LEU A 331 8.55 0.06 30.64
CA LEU A 331 8.46 -0.84 29.49
C LEU A 331 7.34 -0.36 28.56
N THR A 332 7.62 -0.26 27.27
CA THR A 332 6.61 0.03 26.24
C THR A 332 7.02 -0.57 24.91
N SER A 333 6.07 -0.72 23.99
CA SER A 333 6.32 -1.17 22.63
C SER A 333 6.37 0.00 21.65
N SER A 334 6.95 -0.22 20.46
CA SER A 334 6.95 0.80 19.42
C SER A 334 5.53 1.18 18.99
N LYS A 335 4.58 0.23 18.98
CA LYS A 335 3.16 0.47 18.70
C LYS A 335 2.49 1.34 19.75
N MET A 336 2.70 1.06 21.04
CA MET A 336 2.17 1.89 22.13
C MET A 336 2.68 3.33 22.03
N ALA A 337 3.98 3.52 21.83
CA ALA A 337 4.58 4.84 21.63
C ALA A 337 4.05 5.54 20.37
N GLY A 338 3.87 4.79 19.27
CA GLY A 338 3.29 5.28 18.03
C GLY A 338 1.87 5.81 18.20
N LYS A 339 1.00 5.11 18.93
CA LYS A 339 -0.36 5.57 19.25
C LYS A 339 -0.37 6.85 20.10
N VAL A 340 0.54 6.97 21.07
CA VAL A 340 0.67 8.21 21.85
C VAL A 340 1.13 9.36 20.95
N MET A 341 2.07 9.12 20.04
CA MET A 341 2.52 10.12 19.09
C MET A 341 1.41 10.54 18.11
N GLU A 342 0.60 9.60 17.62
CA GLU A 342 -0.61 9.88 16.84
C GLU A 342 -1.61 10.72 17.64
N ALA A 343 -1.82 10.39 18.91
CA ALA A 343 -2.71 11.16 19.78
C ALA A 343 -2.21 12.60 19.99
N ILE A 344 -0.89 12.80 20.13
CA ILE A 344 -0.25 14.14 20.18
C ILE A 344 -0.42 14.87 18.85
N TYR A 345 -0.25 14.18 17.72
CA TYR A 345 -0.50 14.74 16.39
C TYR A 345 -1.93 15.28 16.27
N ASN A 346 -2.91 14.48 16.71
CA ASN A 346 -4.33 14.86 16.68
C ASN A 346 -4.69 15.99 17.66
N GLN A 347 -3.96 16.15 18.77
CA GLN A 347 -4.13 17.31 19.65
C GLN A 347 -3.71 18.62 18.98
N ASN A 348 -2.79 18.56 18.01
CA ASN A 348 -2.30 19.69 17.21
C ASN A 348 -1.98 20.95 18.05
N GLY A 349 -1.26 20.74 19.15
CA GLY A 349 -0.96 21.78 20.14
C GLY A 349 0.52 22.15 20.25
N PHE A 350 0.84 22.93 21.28
CA PHE A 350 2.19 23.41 21.57
C PHE A 350 3.20 22.27 21.78
N VAL A 351 2.76 21.12 22.31
CA VAL A 351 3.60 19.92 22.41
C VAL A 351 4.07 19.44 21.03
N LEU A 352 3.18 19.32 20.05
CA LEU A 352 3.53 18.88 18.69
C LEU A 352 4.46 19.89 18.01
N GLU A 353 4.19 21.20 18.18
CA GLU A 353 5.08 22.25 17.69
C GLU A 353 6.49 22.10 18.27
N SER A 354 6.59 21.86 19.58
CA SER A 354 7.85 21.76 20.32
C SER A 354 8.62 20.48 20.00
N LEU A 355 7.94 19.39 19.63
CA LEU A 355 8.55 18.14 19.12
C LEU A 355 9.10 18.30 17.69
N GLY A 356 8.68 19.32 16.96
CA GLY A 356 9.12 19.59 15.59
C GLY A 356 10.44 20.35 15.43
N LYS A 357 11.12 20.67 16.54
CA LYS A 357 12.37 21.45 16.58
C LYS A 357 13.21 21.05 17.79
N THR A 358 13.96 19.96 17.71
CA THR A 358 14.71 19.40 18.85
C THR A 358 16.22 19.54 18.67
N ASP A 359 16.99 19.33 19.74
CA ASP A 359 18.46 19.29 19.64
C ASP A 359 18.97 18.01 18.95
N PHE A 360 18.06 17.15 18.49
CA PHE A 360 18.32 15.82 17.95
C PHE A 360 17.92 15.69 16.47
N ASP A 361 17.60 16.80 15.80
CA ASP A 361 17.08 16.85 14.43
C ASP A 361 18.11 16.39 13.36
N ASN A 362 19.37 16.12 13.74
CA ASN A 362 20.45 15.67 12.86
C ASN A 362 20.85 14.20 13.05
N GLN A 363 20.05 13.42 13.79
CA GLN A 363 20.32 12.01 14.10
C GLN A 363 19.03 11.16 14.01
N ARG A 364 19.18 9.82 14.08
CA ARG A 364 18.06 8.84 14.09
C ARG A 364 17.05 9.07 12.96
N ILE A 365 15.74 9.14 13.25
CA ILE A 365 14.70 9.25 12.21
C ILE A 365 14.89 10.54 11.39
N ALA A 366 15.13 11.66 12.06
CA ALA A 366 15.30 12.96 11.39
C ALA A 366 16.48 12.98 10.41
N LYS A 367 17.56 12.23 10.69
CA LYS A 367 18.69 12.04 9.76
C LYS A 367 18.34 11.21 8.53
N GLY A 368 17.38 10.29 8.65
CA GLY A 368 16.99 9.37 7.58
C GLY A 368 16.06 9.96 6.53
N VAL A 369 15.48 11.14 6.78
CA VAL A 369 14.42 11.73 5.94
C VAL A 369 14.73 13.17 5.57
N SER A 370 14.15 13.67 4.48
CA SER A 370 14.39 15.04 3.97
C SER A 370 13.20 15.99 4.15
N VAL A 371 12.24 15.62 4.98
CA VAL A 371 11.04 16.41 5.31
C VAL A 371 11.05 16.80 6.78
N LYS A 372 10.11 17.68 7.18
CA LYS A 372 9.89 18.00 8.59
C LYS A 372 9.56 16.72 9.37
N VAL A 373 10.09 16.64 10.58
CA VAL A 373 9.82 15.57 11.54
C VAL A 373 9.43 16.20 12.87
N ALA A 374 8.41 15.65 13.54
CA ALA A 374 8.20 15.89 14.96
C ALA A 374 8.50 14.60 15.71
N HIS A 375 9.50 14.61 16.59
CA HIS A 375 9.99 13.36 17.19
C HIS A 375 10.43 13.49 18.64
N LYS A 376 10.48 12.33 19.31
CA LYS A 376 11.02 12.17 20.64
C LYS A 376 11.98 10.99 20.65
N ILE A 377 13.22 11.24 21.07
CA ILE A 377 14.22 10.19 21.24
C ILE A 377 14.11 9.49 22.62
N GLY A 378 14.60 8.26 22.66
CA GLY A 378 14.92 7.51 23.88
C GLY A 378 16.35 6.99 23.81
N ASP A 379 17.11 7.18 24.89
CA ASP A 379 18.49 6.70 24.97
C ASP A 379 18.83 6.28 26.40
N ALA A 380 19.24 5.03 26.58
CA ALA A 380 19.77 4.50 27.83
C ALA A 380 20.54 3.20 27.55
N ASP A 381 21.82 3.15 27.94
CA ASP A 381 22.66 1.94 27.86
C ASP A 381 22.60 1.28 26.46
N GLU A 382 22.12 0.04 26.36
CA GLU A 382 21.96 -0.66 25.08
C GLU A 382 20.73 -0.20 24.25
N TYR A 383 19.79 0.54 24.82
CA TYR A 383 18.51 0.93 24.22
C TYR A 383 18.60 2.29 23.52
N LYS A 384 18.34 2.31 22.20
CA LYS A 384 18.28 3.55 21.41
C LYS A 384 17.01 3.56 20.58
N HIS A 385 16.22 4.61 20.73
CA HIS A 385 14.86 4.69 20.21
C HIS A 385 14.58 6.05 19.60
N ASP A 386 13.60 6.09 18.71
CA ASP A 386 13.00 7.33 18.22
C ASP A 386 11.55 7.06 17.81
N THR A 387 10.65 7.98 18.13
CA THR A 387 9.25 7.94 17.71
C THR A 387 8.88 9.28 17.11
N ALA A 388 8.28 9.26 15.92
CA ALA A 388 8.15 10.42 15.07
C ALA A 388 6.80 10.47 14.32
N ILE A 389 6.37 11.70 14.01
CA ILE A 389 5.54 12.02 12.85
C ILE A 389 6.45 12.50 11.73
N VAL A 390 6.35 11.89 10.56
CA VAL A 390 7.08 12.27 9.33
C VAL A 390 6.09 12.94 8.36
N TYR A 391 6.36 14.18 7.96
CA TYR A 391 5.43 15.01 7.20
C TYR A 391 5.69 14.91 5.68
N THR A 392 5.23 13.83 5.05
CA THR A 392 5.15 13.70 3.57
C THR A 392 3.76 14.13 3.07
N ASP A 393 3.49 13.98 1.76
CA ASP A 393 2.13 14.18 1.21
C ASP A 393 1.12 13.19 1.79
N SER A 394 1.60 12.04 2.30
CA SER A 394 0.84 11.10 3.13
C SER A 394 1.52 10.90 4.47
N PRO A 395 1.33 11.82 5.45
CA PRO A 395 2.00 11.78 6.74
C PRO A 395 1.87 10.43 7.43
N PHE A 396 2.91 10.02 8.16
CA PHE A 396 2.92 8.75 8.86
C PHE A 396 3.61 8.84 10.23
N VAL A 397 3.17 7.96 11.13
CA VAL A 397 3.86 7.66 12.39
C VAL A 397 4.96 6.65 12.10
N LEU A 398 6.15 6.88 12.65
CA LEU A 398 7.26 5.93 12.64
C LEU A 398 7.84 5.82 14.04
N SER A 399 7.80 4.63 14.62
CA SER A 399 8.32 4.33 15.94
C SER A 399 9.34 3.20 15.83
N ILE A 400 10.59 3.48 16.18
CA ILE A 400 11.71 2.54 16.06
C ILE A 400 12.36 2.39 17.41
N PHE A 401 12.27 1.19 17.97
CA PHE A 401 12.94 0.82 19.21
C PHE A 401 14.00 -0.22 18.89
N THR A 402 15.23 0.02 19.35
CA THR A 402 16.35 -0.91 19.19
C THR A 402 17.02 -1.21 20.53
N LYS A 403 17.49 -2.44 20.68
CA LYS A 403 18.40 -2.90 21.73
C LYS A 403 19.73 -3.30 21.08
N ASN A 404 20.87 -3.00 21.69
CA ASN A 404 22.20 -3.36 21.16
C ASN A 404 22.44 -2.90 19.71
N SER A 405 21.92 -1.73 19.33
CA SER A 405 22.07 -1.16 17.99
C SER A 405 22.62 0.27 18.05
N ASP A 406 22.50 1.06 16.98
CA ASP A 406 23.02 2.42 16.88
C ASP A 406 22.04 3.40 16.19
N TYR A 407 22.38 4.68 16.18
CA TYR A 407 21.55 5.73 15.60
C TYR A 407 21.48 5.67 14.07
N ASP A 408 22.54 5.17 13.43
CA ASP A 408 22.62 5.08 11.97
C ASP A 408 21.72 3.97 11.44
N THR A 409 21.55 2.90 12.21
CA THR A 409 20.56 1.84 11.93
C THR A 409 19.14 2.41 11.98
N ILE A 410 18.82 3.23 12.99
CA ILE A 410 17.52 3.92 13.06
C ILE A 410 17.32 4.85 11.84
N ALA A 411 18.36 5.61 11.47
CA ALA A 411 18.31 6.49 10.29
C ALA A 411 18.12 5.69 8.98
N LYS A 412 18.76 4.53 8.86
CA LYS A 412 18.61 3.64 7.70
C LYS A 412 17.19 3.08 7.60
N ILE A 413 16.63 2.56 8.69
CA ILE A 413 15.24 2.07 8.73
C ILE A 413 14.30 3.21 8.33
N ALA A 414 14.48 4.40 8.92
CA ALA A 414 13.66 5.57 8.60
C ALA A 414 13.72 5.95 7.13
N LYS A 415 14.92 5.92 6.54
CA LYS A 415 15.12 6.17 5.11
C LYS A 415 14.38 5.15 4.24
N ASP A 416 14.51 3.86 4.54
CA ASP A 416 13.88 2.81 3.74
C ASP A 416 12.34 2.91 3.78
N VAL A 417 11.75 3.22 4.93
CA VAL A 417 10.31 3.50 5.06
C VAL A 417 9.92 4.77 4.32
N TYR A 418 10.70 5.84 4.48
CA TYR A 418 10.44 7.13 3.86
C TYR A 418 10.52 7.08 2.33
N GLU A 419 11.46 6.36 1.75
CA GLU A 419 11.58 6.25 0.29
C GLU A 419 10.34 5.61 -0.36
N VAL A 420 9.61 4.77 0.38
CA VAL A 420 8.33 4.21 -0.06
C VAL A 420 7.18 5.20 0.14
N LEU A 421 7.13 5.88 1.29
CA LEU A 421 5.98 6.71 1.70
C LEU A 421 6.11 8.22 1.39
N LYS A 422 7.20 8.64 0.75
CA LYS A 422 7.40 10.04 0.34
C LYS A 422 6.50 10.49 -0.78
#